data_AF-A0A3D5X9W4-F1
#
_entry.id   AF-A0A3D5X9W4-F1
#
_cell.length_a   1.000
_cell.length_b   1.000
_cell.length_c   1.000
_cell.angle_alpha   90.00
_cell.angle_beta   90.00
_cell.angle_gamma   90.00
#
_symmetry.space_group_name_H-M   'P 1'
#
loop_
_entity.id
_entity.type
_entity.pdbx_description
1 polymer ?
#
loop_
_entity_poly.entity_id
_entity_poly.type
_entity_poly.pdbx_seq_one_letter_code
_entity_poly.pdbx_strand_id
1 'polypeptide(L)'
;MAMDKIIRRQGIAGYLNAKLAHFDPIEIFMPRRGRMPTFTTASVLTSKAIMPSGVFAIEPDFDSQYIITPIEFTRKLLDYQTEATSIELMLVPNANTSKAQKEIEELLGPNFRVLNRFQQNESLYRTMKSEKLAIGLILVLILFIASFNIVGTLSMLIIDKRKDVETLRSLGANSKQIQKIFLAEGLLISFAGTIIGAILGVFICWLQITFKLVKLEGVGGFIVDAYPVDIQTFDIAIILAVVIAIGFFAARFPVRIITQRIFKQEHKRNL
;
A
#
# COMPACT_ATOMS: atom_id res chain seq x y z
N MET A 1 8.95 -3.15 -47.00
CA MET A 1 8.69 -1.73 -46.69
C MET A 1 8.06 -1.68 -45.31
N ALA A 2 8.85 -1.89 -44.26
CA ALA A 2 8.38 -1.96 -42.87
C ALA A 2 8.52 -0.56 -42.25
N MET A 3 7.42 -0.03 -41.72
CA MET A 3 7.36 1.35 -41.23
C MET A 3 8.21 1.52 -39.96
N ASP A 4 9.24 2.35 -40.06
CA ASP A 4 10.09 2.80 -38.95
C ASP A 4 9.34 3.87 -38.15
N LYS A 5 8.72 3.47 -37.03
CA LYS A 5 7.74 4.27 -36.28
C LYS A 5 8.10 4.35 -34.80
N ILE A 6 8.25 5.56 -34.26
CA ILE A 6 8.53 5.81 -32.82
C ILE A 6 7.28 6.16 -32.04
N ILE A 7 7.13 5.64 -30.82
CA ILE A 7 6.12 6.15 -29.89
C ILE A 7 6.84 7.04 -28.86
N ARG A 8 6.56 8.34 -28.92
CA ARG A 8 7.14 9.43 -28.12
C ARG A 8 6.38 9.57 -26.80
N ARG A 9 6.93 10.29 -25.81
CA ARG A 9 6.22 10.59 -24.55
C ARG A 9 5.89 12.08 -24.40
N GLN A 10 4.80 12.42 -23.71
CA GLN A 10 4.38 13.83 -23.55
C GLN A 10 5.42 14.69 -22.80
N GLY A 11 6.08 14.15 -21.78
CA GLY A 11 7.12 14.88 -21.02
C GLY A 11 8.29 15.31 -21.92
N ILE A 12 8.85 14.37 -22.69
CA ILE A 12 9.93 14.63 -23.64
C ILE A 12 9.45 15.47 -24.84
N ALA A 13 8.17 15.36 -25.26
CA ALA A 13 7.61 16.18 -26.32
C ALA A 13 7.58 17.68 -25.97
N GLY A 14 7.37 18.01 -24.68
CA GLY A 14 7.50 19.37 -24.15
C GLY A 14 8.92 19.91 -24.24
N TYR A 15 9.92 19.10 -23.88
CA TYR A 15 11.35 19.49 -23.97
C TYR A 15 11.87 19.54 -25.41
N LEU A 16 11.36 18.69 -26.30
CA LEU A 16 11.73 18.67 -27.73
C LEU A 16 10.92 19.67 -28.59
N ASN A 17 10.07 20.49 -27.96
CA ASN A 17 9.28 21.56 -28.59
C ASN A 17 8.52 21.13 -29.86
N ALA A 18 8.15 19.85 -29.92
CA ALA A 18 7.57 19.26 -31.11
C ALA A 18 6.06 19.15 -30.90
N LYS A 19 5.33 20.11 -31.46
CA LYS A 19 3.87 20.17 -31.43
C LYS A 19 3.28 18.94 -32.13
N LEU A 20 2.21 18.37 -31.55
CA LEU A 20 1.46 17.22 -32.10
C LEU A 20 0.94 17.42 -33.55
N ALA A 21 1.04 18.62 -34.12
CA ALA A 21 0.59 18.97 -35.46
C ALA A 21 1.69 18.93 -36.54
N HIS A 22 2.96 18.68 -36.19
CA HIS A 22 4.06 18.54 -37.17
C HIS A 22 4.84 17.25 -36.92
N PHE A 23 4.83 16.36 -37.93
CA PHE A 23 5.59 15.12 -37.96
C PHE A 23 7.02 15.36 -38.44
N ASP A 24 7.71 16.35 -37.85
CA ASP A 24 9.09 16.60 -38.18
C ASP A 24 9.97 15.44 -37.67
N PRO A 25 10.96 15.00 -38.46
CA PRO A 25 11.85 13.92 -38.06
C PRO A 25 12.63 14.33 -36.80
N ILE A 26 12.73 13.41 -35.85
CA ILE A 26 13.46 13.63 -34.60
C ILE A 26 14.87 13.12 -34.81
N GLU A 27 15.86 13.99 -34.65
CA GLU A 27 17.26 13.57 -34.60
C GLU A 27 17.64 13.18 -33.17
N ILE A 28 18.10 11.95 -33.01
CA ILE A 28 18.60 11.43 -31.74
C ILE A 28 20.13 11.38 -31.84
N PHE A 29 20.80 12.06 -30.92
CA PHE A 29 22.27 12.10 -30.82
C PHE A 29 22.73 11.15 -29.71
N MET A 30 23.68 10.26 -30.03
CA MET A 30 24.30 9.36 -29.05
C MET A 30 25.83 9.34 -29.21
N PRO A 31 26.59 9.20 -28.12
CA PRO A 31 28.04 9.04 -28.20
C PRO A 31 28.39 7.74 -28.90
N ARG A 32 29.33 7.81 -29.86
CA ARG A 32 29.76 6.65 -30.65
C ARG A 32 30.60 5.70 -29.78
N ARG A 33 30.32 4.40 -29.88
CA ARG A 33 31.08 3.35 -29.18
C ARG A 33 32.46 3.18 -29.84
N GLY A 34 33.52 3.06 -29.04
CA GLY A 34 34.89 2.82 -29.53
C GLY A 34 35.87 3.97 -29.31
N ARG A 35 37.05 3.92 -29.96
CA ARG A 35 38.11 4.94 -29.84
C ARG A 35 37.62 6.27 -30.41
N MET A 36 37.46 7.28 -29.56
CA MET A 36 37.14 8.64 -29.98
C MET A 36 38.33 9.23 -30.75
N PRO A 37 38.14 9.69 -32.00
CA PRO A 37 39.19 10.43 -32.71
C PRO A 37 39.41 11.78 -32.01
N THR A 38 40.65 12.07 -31.62
CA THR A 38 41.04 13.20 -30.76
C THR A 38 40.80 14.61 -31.35
N PHE A 39 40.30 14.74 -32.58
CA PHE A 39 40.45 16.00 -33.33
C PHE A 39 39.16 16.67 -33.84
N THR A 40 37.95 16.16 -33.57
CA THR A 40 36.71 16.88 -33.97
C THR A 40 35.49 16.53 -33.11
N THR A 41 34.98 17.51 -32.35
CA THR A 41 33.82 17.41 -31.44
C THR A 41 32.55 16.90 -32.11
N ALA A 42 32.35 17.20 -33.41
CA ALA A 42 31.18 16.76 -34.17
C ALA A 42 31.20 15.27 -34.57
N SER A 43 32.37 14.62 -34.59
CA SER A 43 32.51 13.21 -34.99
C SER A 43 32.30 12.20 -33.86
N VAL A 44 32.16 12.70 -32.63
CA VAL A 44 32.00 11.92 -31.40
C VAL A 44 30.56 11.43 -31.23
N LEU A 45 29.60 12.08 -31.90
CA LEU A 45 28.19 11.78 -31.83
C LEU A 45 27.71 11.10 -33.11
N THR A 46 26.99 10.00 -32.98
CA THR A 46 26.19 9.41 -34.06
C THR A 46 24.79 9.99 -33.96
N SER A 47 24.28 10.51 -35.07
CA SER A 47 22.89 10.96 -35.18
C SER A 47 22.12 10.09 -36.16
N LYS A 48 20.88 9.76 -35.81
CA LYS A 48 19.90 9.22 -36.77
C LYS A 48 18.56 9.90 -36.58
N ALA A 49 17.91 10.17 -37.71
CA ALA A 49 16.58 10.73 -37.79
C ALA A 49 15.53 9.62 -37.88
N ILE A 50 14.40 9.80 -37.20
CA ILE A 50 13.30 8.84 -37.20
C ILE A 50 11.97 9.55 -36.93
N MET A 51 10.91 9.07 -37.57
CA MET A 51 9.60 9.69 -37.52
C MET A 51 8.81 9.26 -36.27
N PRO A 52 8.24 10.22 -35.51
CA PRO A 52 7.30 9.89 -34.45
C PRO A 52 6.00 9.38 -35.05
N SER A 53 5.34 8.49 -34.33
CA SER A 53 4.17 7.72 -34.75
C SER A 53 3.08 7.65 -33.69
N GLY A 54 3.42 7.98 -32.44
CA GLY A 54 2.45 8.17 -31.38
C GLY A 54 3.07 8.96 -30.25
N VAL A 55 2.24 9.49 -29.35
CA VAL A 55 2.67 10.04 -28.07
C VAL A 55 1.92 9.31 -26.96
N PHE A 56 2.61 8.84 -25.93
CA PHE A 56 1.99 8.24 -24.74
C PHE A 56 2.34 9.02 -23.48
N ALA A 57 1.46 8.97 -22.48
CA ALA A 57 1.67 9.54 -21.16
C ALA A 57 1.24 8.48 -20.16
N ILE A 58 2.09 8.14 -19.19
CA ILE A 58 1.79 7.12 -18.17
C ILE A 58 2.08 7.70 -16.78
N GLU A 59 3.31 8.12 -16.54
CA GLU A 59 3.77 8.64 -15.25
C GLU A 59 4.91 9.64 -15.47
N PRO A 60 4.93 10.83 -14.84
CA PRO A 60 5.92 11.88 -15.13
C PRO A 60 7.39 11.45 -15.02
N ASP A 61 7.74 10.68 -14.00
CA ASP A 61 9.10 10.19 -13.78
C ASP A 61 9.50 9.16 -14.84
N PHE A 62 8.57 8.28 -15.23
CA PHE A 62 8.79 7.32 -16.31
C PHE A 62 8.77 8.00 -17.69
N ASP A 63 8.05 9.11 -17.81
CA ASP A 63 7.83 9.82 -19.07
C ASP A 63 9.01 10.70 -19.48
N SER A 64 9.85 11.10 -18.53
CA SER A 64 11.04 11.92 -18.76
C SER A 64 12.29 11.10 -19.14
N GLN A 65 12.31 9.79 -18.86
CA GLN A 65 13.52 8.97 -18.95
C GLN A 65 13.60 8.02 -20.15
N TYR A 66 12.48 7.72 -20.84
CA TYR A 66 12.44 6.64 -21.83
C TYR A 66 11.84 7.07 -23.18
N ILE A 67 12.47 6.62 -24.27
CA ILE A 67 11.96 6.69 -25.64
C ILE A 67 11.79 5.26 -26.18
N ILE A 68 10.61 4.94 -26.73
CA ILE A 68 10.36 3.63 -27.33
C ILE A 68 10.65 3.71 -28.83
N THR A 69 11.62 2.91 -29.27
CA THR A 69 12.05 2.86 -30.68
C THR A 69 12.11 1.42 -31.17
N PRO A 70 11.95 1.16 -32.47
CA PRO A 70 12.18 -0.16 -33.03
C PRO A 70 13.61 -0.64 -32.75
N ILE A 71 13.76 -1.91 -32.35
CA ILE A 71 15.07 -2.48 -31.98
C ILE A 71 16.11 -2.37 -33.10
N GLU A 72 15.68 -2.45 -34.36
CA GLU A 72 16.57 -2.29 -35.52
C GLU A 72 17.16 -0.87 -35.61
N PHE A 73 16.36 0.15 -35.32
CA PHE A 73 16.82 1.53 -35.29
C PHE A 73 17.82 1.72 -34.15
N THR A 74 17.49 1.24 -32.95
CA THR A 74 18.38 1.33 -31.78
C THR A 74 19.71 0.61 -32.02
N ARG A 75 19.68 -0.59 -32.61
CA ARG A 75 20.88 -1.35 -32.97
C ARG A 75 21.76 -0.60 -33.95
N LYS A 76 21.17 0.00 -34.99
CA LYS A 76 21.89 0.84 -35.96
C LYS A 76 22.44 2.13 -35.35
N LEU A 77 21.79 2.68 -34.32
CA LEU A 77 22.21 3.90 -33.63
C LEU A 77 23.36 3.62 -32.65
N LEU A 78 23.33 2.48 -31.95
CA LEU A 78 24.32 2.06 -30.96
C LEU A 78 25.47 1.21 -31.53
N ASP A 79 25.42 0.90 -32.83
CA ASP A 79 26.35 0.00 -33.52
C ASP A 79 26.36 -1.44 -32.93
N TYR A 80 25.16 -1.95 -32.61
CA TYR A 80 24.96 -3.32 -32.12
C TYR A 80 24.55 -4.24 -33.27
N GLN A 81 25.18 -5.42 -33.34
CA GLN A 81 24.84 -6.44 -34.34
C GLN A 81 23.71 -7.36 -33.81
N THR A 82 23.95 -8.02 -32.67
CA THR A 82 23.01 -8.96 -32.04
C THR A 82 22.87 -8.74 -30.53
N GLU A 83 23.61 -7.80 -29.96
CA GLU A 83 23.66 -7.53 -28.52
C GLU A 83 22.36 -6.89 -28.01
N ALA A 84 22.01 -7.19 -26.76
CA ALA A 84 20.92 -6.56 -26.02
C ALA A 84 21.39 -6.31 -24.57
N THR A 85 21.07 -5.14 -24.03
CA THR A 85 21.47 -4.77 -22.66
C THR A 85 20.62 -5.47 -21.59
N SER A 86 19.33 -5.63 -21.85
CA SER A 86 18.38 -6.29 -20.98
C SER A 86 17.31 -7.00 -21.80
N ILE A 87 16.78 -8.08 -21.23
CA ILE A 87 15.65 -8.83 -21.79
C ILE A 87 14.57 -8.82 -20.71
N GLU A 88 13.41 -8.28 -21.04
CA GLU A 88 12.24 -8.30 -20.17
C GLU A 88 11.41 -9.55 -20.48
N LEU A 89 11.09 -10.31 -19.44
CA LEU A 89 10.28 -11.53 -19.54
C LEU A 89 8.96 -11.28 -18.82
N MET A 90 7.85 -11.41 -19.55
CA MET A 90 6.52 -11.35 -18.97
C MET A 90 6.04 -12.76 -18.65
N LEU A 91 5.81 -13.03 -17.37
CA LEU A 91 5.27 -14.30 -16.92
C LEU A 91 3.77 -14.40 -17.20
N VAL A 92 3.28 -15.62 -17.43
CA VAL A 92 1.84 -15.89 -17.56
C VAL A 92 1.10 -15.57 -16.25
N PRO A 93 -0.20 -15.21 -16.32
CA PRO A 93 -0.99 -14.90 -15.12
C PRO A 93 -0.93 -16.04 -14.09
N ASN A 94 -0.81 -15.71 -12.80
CA ASN A 94 -0.68 -16.64 -11.67
C ASN A 94 0.61 -17.48 -11.61
N ALA A 95 1.63 -17.21 -12.43
CA ALA A 95 2.93 -17.84 -12.28
C ALA A 95 3.64 -17.40 -10.98
N ASN A 96 4.34 -18.33 -10.33
CA ASN A 96 5.16 -18.01 -9.17
C ASN A 96 6.47 -17.32 -9.62
N THR A 97 6.54 -16.01 -9.39
CA THR A 97 7.68 -15.16 -9.76
C THR A 97 9.00 -15.62 -9.15
N SER A 98 9.00 -16.01 -7.88
CA SER A 98 10.21 -16.47 -7.17
C SER A 98 10.72 -17.80 -7.71
N LYS A 99 9.81 -18.72 -8.09
CA LYS A 99 10.19 -20.00 -8.68
C LYS A 99 10.75 -19.80 -10.09
N ALA A 100 10.05 -19.03 -10.92
CA ALA A 100 10.51 -18.71 -12.28
C ALA A 100 11.87 -17.98 -12.28
N GLN A 101 12.07 -17.05 -11.34
CA GLN A 101 13.34 -16.35 -11.18
C GLN A 101 14.50 -17.33 -10.91
N LYS A 102 14.33 -18.28 -9.98
CA LYS A 102 15.36 -19.29 -9.68
C LYS A 102 15.66 -20.19 -10.88
N GLU A 103 14.63 -20.66 -11.57
CA GLU A 103 14.80 -21.50 -12.78
C GLU A 103 15.59 -20.74 -13.87
N ILE A 104 15.31 -19.44 -14.06
CA ILE A 104 16.02 -18.61 -15.04
C ILE A 104 17.45 -18.32 -14.59
N GLU A 105 17.69 -18.07 -13.29
CA GLU A 105 19.03 -17.89 -12.72
C GLU A 105 19.89 -19.15 -12.92
N GLU A 106 19.32 -20.33 -12.70
CA GLU A 106 20.00 -21.61 -12.92
C GLU A 106 20.33 -21.85 -14.40
N LEU A 107 19.43 -21.46 -15.32
CA LEU A 107 19.64 -21.62 -16.77
C LEU A 107 20.68 -20.66 -17.35
N LEU A 108 20.71 -19.41 -16.89
CA LEU A 108 21.59 -18.36 -17.43
C LEU A 108 22.98 -18.34 -16.77
N GLY A 109 23.10 -18.90 -15.56
CA GLY A 109 24.34 -18.93 -14.80
C GLY A 109 24.74 -17.57 -14.20
N PRO A 110 25.94 -17.47 -13.59
CA PRO A 110 26.34 -16.34 -12.75
C PRO A 110 26.68 -15.05 -13.50
N ASN A 111 26.77 -15.10 -14.84
CA ASN A 111 27.12 -13.95 -15.67
C ASN A 111 25.95 -12.97 -15.87
N PHE A 112 24.73 -13.41 -15.57
CA PHE A 112 23.51 -12.61 -15.73
C PHE A 112 22.86 -12.32 -14.39
N ARG A 113 22.34 -11.11 -14.24
CA ARG A 113 21.58 -10.71 -13.06
C ARG A 113 20.10 -10.74 -13.39
N VAL A 114 19.39 -11.74 -12.87
CA VAL A 114 17.94 -11.83 -13.01
C VAL A 114 17.31 -11.01 -11.90
N LEU A 115 16.58 -9.95 -12.26
CA LEU A 115 15.90 -9.07 -11.33
C LEU A 115 14.41 -9.11 -11.56
N ASN A 116 13.63 -9.27 -10.50
CA ASN A 116 12.19 -9.08 -10.56
C ASN A 116 11.81 -7.60 -10.41
N ARG A 117 10.55 -7.27 -10.73
CA ARG A 117 10.02 -5.88 -10.64
C ARG A 117 10.19 -5.25 -9.25
N PHE A 118 10.13 -6.05 -8.18
CA PHE A 118 10.30 -5.55 -6.82
C PHE A 118 11.75 -5.18 -6.52
N GLN A 119 12.71 -5.96 -7.03
CA GLN A 119 14.15 -5.71 -6.87
C GLN A 119 14.63 -4.54 -7.73
N GLN A 120 14.05 -4.34 -8.92
CA GLN A 120 14.33 -3.17 -9.76
C GLN A 120 13.89 -1.85 -9.11
N ASN A 121 12.80 -1.88 -8.33
CA ASN A 121 12.20 -0.72 -7.68
C ASN A 121 12.23 -0.84 -6.15
N GLU A 122 13.37 -1.27 -5.61
CA GLU A 122 13.49 -1.59 -4.19
C GLU A 122 13.23 -0.37 -3.29
N SER A 123 13.64 0.83 -3.69
CA SER A 123 13.40 2.07 -2.93
C SER A 123 11.91 2.37 -2.78
N LEU A 124 11.15 2.34 -3.88
CA LEU A 124 9.69 2.56 -3.88
C LEU A 124 8.98 1.53 -3.00
N TYR A 125 9.35 0.24 -3.12
CA TYR A 125 8.73 -0.81 -2.33
C TYR A 125 9.07 -0.69 -0.84
N ARG A 126 10.33 -0.38 -0.50
CA ARG A 126 10.76 -0.14 0.89
C ARG A 126 9.98 1.02 1.50
N THR A 127 9.80 2.12 0.76
CA THR A 127 8.99 3.27 1.20
C THR A 127 7.54 2.85 1.46
N MET A 128 6.88 2.19 0.50
CA MET A 128 5.49 1.73 0.69
C MET A 128 5.34 0.78 1.89
N LYS A 129 6.30 -0.12 2.10
CA LYS A 129 6.28 -1.03 3.26
C LYS A 129 6.45 -0.26 4.57
N SER A 130 7.35 0.71 4.61
CA SER A 130 7.59 1.53 5.80
C SER A 130 6.38 2.40 6.16
N GLU A 131 5.69 2.93 5.15
CA GLU A 131 4.45 3.70 5.33
C GLU A 131 3.32 2.83 5.91
N LYS A 132 3.12 1.63 5.34
CA LYS A 132 2.15 0.65 5.88
C LYS A 132 2.45 0.29 7.34
N LEU A 133 3.72 0.14 7.70
CA LEU A 133 4.13 -0.14 9.08
C LEU A 133 3.85 1.05 10.01
N ALA A 134 4.13 2.28 9.57
CA ALA A 134 3.86 3.49 10.34
C ALA A 134 2.36 3.66 10.64
N ILE A 135 1.51 3.51 9.61
CA ILE A 135 0.05 3.54 9.76
C ILE A 135 -0.44 2.42 10.68
N GLY A 136 0.11 1.21 10.53
CA GLY A 136 -0.20 0.07 11.40
C GLY A 136 0.14 0.34 12.88
N LEU A 137 1.29 0.97 13.15
CA LEU A 137 1.71 1.32 14.50
C LEU A 137 0.77 2.35 15.13
N ILE A 138 0.40 3.39 14.38
CA ILE A 138 -0.57 4.40 14.82
C ILE A 138 -1.91 3.75 15.15
N LEU A 139 -2.39 2.85 14.30
CA LEU A 139 -3.66 2.13 14.50
C LEU A 139 -3.62 1.29 15.80
N VAL A 140 -2.53 0.55 16.03
CA VAL A 140 -2.34 -0.22 17.26
C VAL A 140 -2.34 0.68 18.50
N LEU A 141 -1.68 1.84 18.43
CA LEU A 141 -1.65 2.81 19.53
C LEU A 141 -3.04 3.38 19.84
N ILE A 142 -3.82 3.72 18.82
CA ILE A 142 -5.20 4.20 18.97
C ILE A 142 -6.06 3.12 19.63
N LEU A 143 -5.95 1.86 19.18
CA LEU A 143 -6.67 0.73 19.78
C LEU A 143 -6.25 0.51 21.24
N PHE A 144 -4.97 0.67 21.55
CA PHE A 144 -4.46 0.56 22.90
C PHE A 144 -5.06 1.65 23.82
N ILE A 145 -5.07 2.91 23.39
CA ILE A 145 -5.69 4.01 24.15
C ILE A 145 -7.21 3.77 24.31
N ALA A 146 -7.89 3.34 23.24
CA ALA A 146 -9.32 3.02 23.29
C ALA A 146 -9.63 1.90 24.28
N SER A 147 -8.76 0.89 24.39
CA SER A 147 -8.93 -0.21 25.35
C SER A 147 -8.94 0.27 26.79
N PHE A 148 -8.10 1.26 27.16
CA PHE A 148 -8.12 1.85 28.50
C PHE A 148 -9.40 2.63 28.77
N ASN A 149 -9.95 3.30 27.76
CA ASN A 149 -11.22 4.01 27.90
C ASN A 149 -12.37 3.04 28.23
N ILE A 150 -12.41 1.88 27.56
CA ILE A 150 -13.37 0.81 27.86
C ILE A 150 -13.19 0.31 29.29
N VAL A 151 -11.94 0.07 29.71
CA VAL A 151 -11.64 -0.37 31.08
C VAL A 151 -12.15 0.65 32.10
N GLY A 152 -11.88 1.94 31.88
CA GLY A 152 -12.32 3.03 32.77
C GLY A 152 -13.84 3.11 32.88
N THR A 153 -14.53 3.10 31.73
CA THR A 153 -16.00 3.18 31.67
C THR A 153 -16.67 1.98 32.34
N LEU A 154 -16.22 0.75 32.08
CA LEU A 154 -16.76 -0.44 32.74
C LEU A 154 -16.46 -0.46 34.24
N SER A 155 -15.28 0.00 34.64
CA SER A 155 -14.91 0.09 36.05
C SER A 155 -15.83 1.03 36.81
N MET A 156 -16.09 2.22 36.24
CA MET A 156 -17.02 3.19 36.81
C MET A 156 -18.44 2.62 36.88
N LEU A 157 -18.91 1.98 35.81
CA LEU A 157 -20.23 1.37 35.75
C LEU A 157 -20.44 0.32 36.85
N ILE A 158 -19.44 -0.53 37.11
CA ILE A 158 -19.49 -1.53 38.20
C ILE A 158 -19.59 -0.84 39.57
N ILE A 159 -18.87 0.27 39.78
CA ILE A 159 -18.88 1.00 41.05
C ILE A 159 -20.23 1.69 41.27
N ASP A 160 -20.77 2.36 40.24
CA ASP A 160 -22.08 3.02 40.31
C ASP A 160 -23.21 2.02 40.56
N LYS A 161 -23.10 0.82 40.00
CA LYS A 161 -24.07 -0.28 40.16
C LYS A 161 -23.83 -1.17 41.37
N ARG A 162 -22.95 -0.78 42.29
CA ARG A 162 -22.60 -1.60 43.47
C ARG A 162 -23.82 -1.99 44.32
N LYS A 163 -24.76 -1.07 44.57
CA LYS A 163 -25.95 -1.35 45.39
C LYS A 163 -26.88 -2.39 44.75
N ASP A 164 -27.00 -2.34 43.43
CA ASP A 164 -27.77 -3.32 42.64
C ASP A 164 -27.10 -4.71 42.73
N VAL A 165 -25.77 -4.75 42.70
CA VAL A 165 -24.97 -5.99 42.88
C VAL A 165 -25.16 -6.61 44.27
N GLU A 166 -25.17 -5.79 45.33
CA GLU A 166 -25.42 -6.25 46.71
C GLU A 166 -26.84 -6.82 46.87
N THR A 167 -27.83 -6.20 46.20
CA THR A 167 -29.22 -6.69 46.19
C THR A 167 -29.32 -8.05 45.48
N LEU A 168 -28.73 -8.19 44.28
CA LEU A 168 -28.69 -9.46 43.55
C LEU A 168 -28.01 -10.58 44.36
N ARG A 169 -26.96 -10.24 45.11
CA ARG A 169 -26.27 -11.19 45.97
C ARG A 169 -27.13 -11.64 47.15
N SER A 170 -27.92 -10.73 47.71
CA SER A 170 -28.88 -11.03 48.78
C SER A 170 -30.00 -11.95 48.29
N LEU A 171 -30.34 -11.89 46.99
CA LEU A 171 -31.24 -12.82 46.31
C LEU A 171 -30.58 -14.16 45.91
N GLY A 172 -29.31 -14.38 46.24
CA GLY A 172 -28.60 -15.64 45.99
C GLY A 172 -27.73 -15.68 44.73
N ALA A 173 -27.50 -14.56 44.04
CA ALA A 173 -26.64 -14.53 42.87
C ALA A 173 -25.17 -14.82 43.22
N ASN A 174 -24.55 -15.73 42.47
CA ASN A 174 -23.13 -16.07 42.61
C ASN A 174 -22.24 -15.01 41.93
N SER A 175 -21.05 -14.76 42.46
CA SER A 175 -20.02 -13.88 41.89
C SER A 175 -19.75 -14.13 40.40
N LYS A 176 -19.83 -15.38 39.94
CA LYS A 176 -19.68 -15.73 38.51
C LYS A 176 -20.84 -15.21 37.64
N GLN A 177 -22.06 -15.17 38.17
CA GLN A 177 -23.23 -14.64 37.45
C GLN A 177 -23.10 -13.12 37.30
N ILE A 178 -22.72 -12.43 38.38
CA ILE A 178 -22.46 -10.98 38.37
C ILE A 178 -21.36 -10.63 37.35
N GLN A 179 -20.25 -11.39 37.34
CA GLN A 179 -19.19 -11.20 36.34
C GLN A 179 -19.67 -11.43 34.90
N LYS A 180 -20.56 -12.39 34.66
CA LYS A 180 -21.12 -12.62 33.32
C LYS A 180 -21.98 -11.46 32.85
N ILE A 181 -22.76 -10.83 33.75
CA ILE A 181 -23.61 -9.67 33.40
C ILE A 181 -22.74 -8.52 32.92
N PHE A 182 -21.74 -8.10 33.70
CA PHE A 182 -20.86 -7.00 33.32
C PHE A 182 -19.98 -7.32 32.10
N LEU A 183 -19.57 -8.59 31.93
CA LEU A 183 -18.85 -9.01 30.72
C LEU A 183 -19.75 -8.93 29.47
N ALA A 184 -21.02 -9.34 29.58
CA ALA A 184 -21.98 -9.24 28.49
C ALA A 184 -22.27 -7.78 28.12
N GLU A 185 -22.38 -6.90 29.12
CA GLU A 185 -22.56 -5.46 28.91
C GLU A 185 -21.36 -4.83 28.19
N GLY A 186 -20.13 -5.15 28.63
CA GLY A 186 -18.91 -4.71 27.94
C GLY A 186 -18.80 -5.23 26.50
N LEU A 187 -19.25 -6.46 26.26
CA LEU A 187 -19.30 -7.04 24.92
C LEU A 187 -20.36 -6.37 24.04
N LEU A 188 -21.54 -6.06 24.57
CA LEU A 188 -22.58 -5.34 23.85
C LEU A 188 -22.11 -3.95 23.43
N ILE A 189 -21.44 -3.22 24.33
CA ILE A 189 -20.86 -1.90 24.01
C ILE A 189 -19.81 -2.04 22.90
N SER A 190 -18.90 -3.01 23.02
CA SER A 190 -17.85 -3.25 22.01
C SER A 190 -18.45 -3.64 20.65
N PHE A 191 -19.48 -4.49 20.65
CA PHE A 191 -20.15 -4.96 19.45
C PHE A 191 -20.92 -3.83 18.75
N ALA A 192 -21.67 -3.03 19.51
CA ALA A 192 -22.37 -1.86 18.97
C ALA A 192 -21.39 -0.85 18.36
N GLY A 193 -20.29 -0.54 19.07
CA GLY A 193 -19.24 0.33 18.56
C GLY A 193 -18.58 -0.22 17.28
N THR A 194 -18.38 -1.54 17.22
CA THR A 194 -17.82 -2.22 16.05
C THR A 194 -18.75 -2.09 14.83
N ILE A 195 -20.06 -2.31 15.00
CA ILE A 195 -21.04 -2.16 13.91
C ILE A 195 -21.08 -0.71 13.41
N ILE A 196 -21.19 0.26 14.32
CA ILE A 196 -21.26 1.67 13.97
C ILE A 196 -19.97 2.10 13.25
N GLY A 197 -18.81 1.69 13.78
CA GLY A 197 -17.50 1.96 13.18
C GLY A 197 -17.35 1.33 11.79
N ALA A 198 -17.83 0.10 11.59
CA ALA A 198 -17.81 -0.56 10.29
C ALA A 198 -18.65 0.18 9.25
N ILE A 199 -19.87 0.58 9.62
CA ILE A 199 -20.77 1.34 8.75
C ILE A 199 -20.13 2.68 8.37
N LEU A 200 -19.61 3.42 9.35
CA LEU A 200 -18.94 4.70 9.10
C LEU A 200 -17.68 4.54 8.23
N GLY A 201 -16.86 3.52 8.49
CA GLY A 201 -15.65 3.26 7.71
C GLY A 201 -15.96 2.94 6.25
N VAL A 202 -16.93 2.07 5.99
CA VAL A 202 -17.39 1.75 4.63
C VAL A 202 -18.01 2.96 3.96
N PHE A 203 -18.79 3.76 4.69
CA PHE A 203 -19.39 4.99 4.18
C PHE A 203 -18.34 6.01 3.74
N ILE A 204 -17.28 6.19 4.53
CA ILE A 204 -16.14 7.07 4.18
C ILE A 204 -15.41 6.54 2.93
N CYS A 205 -15.18 5.23 2.85
CA CYS A 205 -14.55 4.63 1.67
C CYS A 205 -15.40 4.83 0.40
N TRP A 206 -16.72 4.64 0.52
CA TRP A 206 -17.68 4.90 -0.56
C TRP A 206 -17.67 6.37 -1.00
N LEU A 207 -17.59 7.29 -0.05
CA LEU A 207 -17.48 8.73 -0.33
C LEU A 207 -16.17 9.05 -1.08
N GLN A 208 -15.05 8.44 -0.68
CA GLN A 208 -13.77 8.61 -1.36
C GLN A 208 -13.79 8.06 -2.80
N ILE A 209 -14.43 6.92 -3.04
CA ILE A 209 -14.56 6.34 -4.39
C ILE A 209 -15.44 7.23 -5.28
N THR A 210 -16.54 7.75 -4.73
CA THR A 210 -17.52 8.54 -5.48
C THR A 210 -17.05 9.98 -5.75
N PHE A 211 -16.52 10.64 -4.73
CA PHE A 211 -16.18 12.07 -4.78
C PHE A 211 -14.69 12.35 -4.95
N LYS A 212 -13.82 11.32 -4.90
CA LYS A 212 -12.37 11.48 -5.13
C LYS A 212 -11.76 12.60 -4.27
N LEU A 213 -12.13 12.64 -2.98
CA LEU A 213 -11.83 13.75 -2.07
C LEU A 213 -10.32 13.89 -1.81
N VAL A 214 -9.64 12.76 -1.59
CA VAL A 214 -8.18 12.71 -1.46
C VAL A 214 -7.58 12.53 -2.85
N LYS A 215 -7.14 13.64 -3.44
CA LYS A 215 -6.43 13.66 -4.72
C LYS A 215 -4.94 13.39 -4.50
N LEU A 216 -4.33 12.71 -5.45
CA LEU A 216 -2.88 12.62 -5.54
C LEU A 216 -2.41 13.95 -6.16
N GLU A 217 -2.15 14.96 -5.34
CA GLU A 217 -1.54 16.20 -5.83
C GLU A 217 -0.07 15.95 -6.16
N GLY A 218 0.18 15.46 -7.37
CA GLY A 218 1.49 15.42 -7.99
C GLY A 218 1.55 16.44 -9.12
N VAL A 219 2.59 17.28 -9.11
CA VAL A 219 2.89 18.21 -10.20
C VAL A 219 3.24 17.40 -11.45
N GLY A 220 2.25 17.17 -12.32
CA GLY A 220 2.40 16.43 -13.57
C GLY A 220 1.37 15.30 -13.65
N GLY A 221 0.43 15.43 -14.59
CA GLY A 221 -0.78 14.63 -14.69
C GLY A 221 -0.59 13.12 -14.57
N PHE A 222 -0.73 12.60 -13.35
CA PHE A 222 -1.09 11.22 -13.13
C PHE A 222 -2.47 11.00 -13.76
N ILE A 223 -2.62 9.96 -14.58
CA ILE A 223 -3.92 9.56 -15.17
C ILE A 223 -4.92 9.12 -14.07
N VAL A 224 -4.45 8.95 -12.84
CA VAL A 224 -5.24 8.56 -11.67
C VAL A 224 -5.40 9.77 -10.74
N ASP A 225 -6.48 10.53 -10.94
CA ASP A 225 -6.78 11.78 -10.21
C ASP A 225 -6.95 11.65 -8.69
N ALA A 226 -7.07 10.43 -8.15
CA ALA A 226 -7.33 10.21 -6.73
C ALA A 226 -6.74 8.90 -6.21
N TYR A 227 -6.44 8.86 -4.92
CA TYR A 227 -5.90 7.67 -4.27
C TYR A 227 -6.89 6.50 -4.46
N PRO A 228 -6.52 5.44 -5.20
CA PRO A 228 -7.43 4.34 -5.48
C PRO A 228 -7.67 3.55 -4.19
N VAL A 229 -8.92 3.52 -3.73
CA VAL A 229 -9.32 2.73 -2.56
C VAL A 229 -9.94 1.43 -3.06
N ASP A 230 -9.30 0.31 -2.72
CA ASP A 230 -9.83 -1.03 -2.94
C ASP A 230 -10.33 -1.59 -1.60
N ILE A 231 -11.62 -1.94 -1.54
CA ILE A 231 -12.25 -2.44 -0.32
C ILE A 231 -12.22 -3.97 -0.35
N GLN A 232 -11.23 -4.55 0.34
CA GLN A 232 -11.15 -5.99 0.49
C GLN A 232 -11.95 -6.44 1.71
N THR A 233 -12.94 -7.30 1.47
CA THR A 233 -13.81 -7.85 2.54
C THR A 233 -13.02 -8.63 3.58
N PHE A 234 -11.92 -9.26 3.19
CA PHE A 234 -11.03 -9.97 4.09
C PHE A 234 -10.35 -9.05 5.11
N ASP A 235 -9.89 -7.88 4.68
CA ASP A 235 -9.27 -6.89 5.56
C ASP A 235 -10.27 -6.35 6.58
N ILE A 236 -11.50 -6.07 6.14
CA ILE A 236 -12.60 -5.67 7.04
C ILE A 236 -12.85 -6.77 8.08
N ALA A 237 -12.96 -8.03 7.66
CA ALA A 237 -13.21 -9.14 8.58
C ALA A 237 -12.11 -9.28 9.65
N ILE A 238 -10.83 -9.13 9.26
CA ILE A 238 -9.70 -9.14 10.19
C ILE A 238 -9.81 -7.98 11.19
N ILE A 239 -10.07 -6.76 10.71
CA ILE A 239 -10.19 -5.57 11.57
C ILE A 239 -11.32 -5.77 12.59
N LEU A 240 -12.50 -6.23 12.16
CA LEU A 240 -13.62 -6.50 13.06
C LEU A 240 -13.26 -7.56 14.11
N ALA A 241 -12.58 -8.64 13.70
CA ALA A 241 -12.14 -9.69 14.61
C ALA A 241 -11.15 -9.14 15.66
N VAL A 242 -10.19 -8.31 15.25
CA VAL A 242 -9.20 -7.68 16.13
C VAL A 242 -9.88 -6.74 17.14
N VAL A 243 -10.81 -5.89 16.67
CA VAL A 243 -11.54 -4.95 17.55
C VAL A 243 -12.38 -5.70 18.60
N ILE A 244 -13.12 -6.74 18.18
CA ILE A 244 -13.91 -7.56 19.08
C ILE A 244 -13.01 -8.28 20.09
N ALA A 245 -11.87 -8.82 19.66
CA ALA A 245 -10.92 -9.48 20.55
C ALA A 245 -10.38 -8.50 21.60
N ILE A 246 -9.95 -7.30 21.20
CA ILE A 246 -9.47 -6.27 22.11
C ILE A 246 -10.56 -5.84 23.07
N GLY A 247 -11.79 -5.60 22.60
CA GLY A 247 -12.94 -5.27 23.43
C GLY A 247 -13.23 -6.35 24.48
N PHE A 248 -13.16 -7.62 24.09
CA PHE A 248 -13.31 -8.75 25.01
C PHE A 248 -12.22 -8.77 26.10
N PHE A 249 -10.94 -8.58 25.73
CA PHE A 249 -9.85 -8.55 26.70
C PHE A 249 -9.93 -7.33 27.62
N ALA A 250 -10.26 -6.15 27.06
CA ALA A 250 -10.45 -4.91 27.80
C ALA A 250 -11.61 -5.03 28.80
N ALA A 251 -12.73 -5.65 28.44
CA ALA A 251 -13.86 -5.85 29.34
C ALA A 251 -13.57 -6.90 30.42
N ARG A 252 -12.82 -7.96 30.08
CA ARG A 252 -12.52 -9.06 31.01
C ARG A 252 -11.58 -8.67 32.14
N PHE A 253 -10.64 -7.75 31.89
CA PHE A 253 -9.67 -7.30 32.88
C PHE A 253 -10.31 -6.65 34.14
N PRO A 254 -11.12 -5.57 34.04
CA PRO A 254 -11.75 -4.93 35.18
C PRO A 254 -12.78 -5.84 35.86
N VAL A 255 -13.56 -6.62 35.11
CA VAL A 255 -14.55 -7.56 35.66
C VAL A 255 -13.89 -8.64 36.53
N ARG A 256 -12.68 -9.09 36.22
CA ARG A 256 -11.97 -10.00 37.13
C ARG A 256 -11.44 -9.29 38.37
N ILE A 257 -10.81 -8.13 38.20
CA ILE A 257 -10.09 -7.45 39.28
C ILE A 257 -11.02 -6.74 40.26
N ILE A 258 -11.98 -5.96 39.76
CA ILE A 258 -12.83 -5.09 40.58
C ILE A 258 -13.87 -5.92 41.32
N THR A 259 -14.50 -6.88 40.64
CA THR A 259 -15.48 -7.73 41.30
C THR A 259 -14.82 -8.50 42.45
N GLN A 260 -13.60 -9.04 42.27
CA GLN A 260 -12.82 -9.66 43.35
C GLN A 260 -12.48 -8.71 44.51
N ARG A 261 -12.12 -7.45 44.23
CA ARG A 261 -11.80 -6.46 45.28
C ARG A 261 -13.03 -6.05 46.10
N ILE A 262 -14.17 -5.82 45.45
CA ILE A 262 -15.45 -5.55 46.13
C ILE A 262 -15.80 -6.74 47.04
N PHE A 263 -15.65 -7.97 46.55
CA PHE A 263 -15.89 -9.17 47.37
C PHE A 263 -14.96 -9.31 48.57
N LYS A 264 -13.68 -8.90 48.45
CA LYS A 264 -12.68 -9.04 49.52
C LYS A 264 -12.84 -8.00 50.64
N GLN A 265 -13.36 -6.81 50.32
CA GLN A 265 -13.60 -5.75 51.31
C GLN A 265 -14.83 -6.03 52.20
N GLU A 266 -15.89 -6.65 51.68
CA GLU A 266 -17.06 -7.01 52.52
C GLU A 266 -16.75 -8.07 53.57
N HIS A 267 -15.94 -9.08 53.23
CA HIS A 267 -15.57 -10.10 54.21
C HIS A 267 -14.73 -9.54 55.36
N LYS A 268 -14.01 -8.43 55.13
CA LYS A 268 -13.22 -7.72 56.14
C LYS A 268 -14.03 -6.74 56.99
N ARG A 269 -15.27 -6.43 56.60
CA ARG A 269 -16.18 -5.50 57.30
C ARG A 269 -17.21 -6.26 58.16
N ASN A 270 -17.38 -7.56 57.92
CA ASN A 270 -18.27 -8.47 58.64
C ASN A 270 -17.52 -9.39 59.64
N LEU A 271 -16.23 -9.13 59.88
CA LEU A 271 -15.37 -9.71 60.93
C LEU A 271 -14.96 -8.56 61.87
#